data_AF-A0A7W5LGS3-F1
#
_entry.id   AF-A0A7W5LGS3-F1
#
_cell.length_a   1.000
_cell.length_b   1.000
_cell.length_c   1.000
_cell.angle_alpha   90.00
_cell.angle_beta   90.00
_cell.angle_gamma   90.00
#
_symmetry.space_group_name_H-M   'P 1'
#
loop_
_entity.id
_entity.type
_entity.pdbx_description
1 polymer ?
#
loop_
_entity_poly.entity_id
_entity_poly.type
_entity_poly.pdbx_seq_one_letter_code
_entity_poly.pdbx_strand_id
1 'polypeptide(L)'
;MMTHNSIGLGEDGPTHQTVEHLSALRDIPRLAVYRPGDPIETTDCWEAILDGPREAALIAQSRLPLLRKAPSEENLGAKGAYVLLEAEGGERLLTIFSTGSELHLAVEARAVLQKEGVRTAVISKEWRPSEVELVP
;
A
#
# COMPACT_ATOMS: atom_id res chain seq x y z
N MET A 1 9.88 9.20 8.39
CA MET A 1 9.73 7.74 8.59
C MET A 1 8.89 7.51 9.84
N MET A 2 7.81 6.74 9.74
CA MET A 2 6.89 6.40 10.83
C MET A 2 6.88 4.88 11.00
N THR A 3 7.25 4.40 12.18
CA THR A 3 7.15 2.98 12.56
C THR A 3 5.94 2.80 13.50
N HIS A 4 5.54 1.56 13.78
CA HIS A 4 4.39 1.25 14.65
C HIS A 4 3.08 1.88 14.14
N ASN A 5 2.78 1.62 12.87
CA ASN A 5 1.75 2.31 12.09
C ASN A 5 0.31 1.80 12.26
N SER A 6 0.03 0.94 13.24
CA SER A 6 -1.27 0.29 13.41
C SER A 6 -1.41 -0.36 14.79
N ILE A 7 -2.55 -1.03 15.02
CA ILE A 7 -2.78 -1.92 16.16
C ILE A 7 -1.79 -3.10 16.25
N GLY A 8 -1.09 -3.42 15.17
CA GLY A 8 -0.08 -4.49 15.13
C GLY A 8 1.12 -4.26 16.06
N LEU A 9 1.22 -3.08 16.70
CA LEU A 9 2.16 -2.80 17.77
C LEU A 9 1.95 -3.68 19.03
N GLY A 10 0.70 -4.04 19.34
CA GLY A 10 0.41 -4.92 20.48
C GLY A 10 0.26 -4.20 21.82
N GLU A 11 1.03 -4.64 22.83
CA GLU A 11 0.75 -4.41 24.25
C GLU A 11 0.86 -2.95 24.71
N ASP A 12 1.54 -2.07 23.95
CA ASP A 12 1.67 -0.63 24.25
C ASP A 12 0.31 0.11 24.24
N GLY A 13 -0.72 -0.54 23.70
CA GLY A 13 -2.11 -0.14 23.88
C GLY A 13 -2.53 1.10 23.09
N PRO A 14 -3.77 1.58 23.34
CA PRO A 14 -4.44 2.53 22.46
C PRO A 14 -3.77 3.90 22.36
N THR A 15 -2.93 4.29 23.33
CA THR A 15 -2.19 5.55 23.28
C THR A 15 -1.02 5.53 22.30
N HIS A 16 -0.58 4.34 21.86
CA HIS A 16 0.51 4.16 20.90
C HIS A 16 0.06 3.57 19.57
N GLN A 17 -1.19 3.10 19.48
CA GLN A 17 -1.74 2.47 18.28
C GLN A 17 -2.32 3.52 17.33
N THR A 18 -1.78 3.59 16.13
CA THR A 18 -2.28 4.47 15.07
C THR A 18 -3.63 3.97 14.54
N VAL A 19 -4.62 4.86 14.40
CA VAL A 19 -5.93 4.55 13.81
C VAL A 19 -6.26 5.50 12.65
N GLU A 20 -6.40 6.79 12.95
CA GLU A 20 -6.83 7.87 12.05
C GLU A 20 -5.67 8.68 11.45
N HIS A 21 -4.44 8.47 11.93
CA HIS A 21 -3.30 9.32 11.56
C HIS A 21 -3.00 9.23 10.06
N LEU A 22 -3.09 8.03 9.48
CA LEU A 22 -2.85 7.87 8.04
C LEU A 22 -3.91 8.58 7.20
N SER A 23 -5.19 8.56 7.59
CA SER A 23 -6.20 9.36 6.88
C SER A 23 -5.90 10.85 6.98
N ALA A 24 -5.60 11.35 8.18
CA ALA A 24 -5.29 12.76 8.39
C ALA A 24 -4.06 13.22 7.59
N LEU A 25 -3.01 12.39 7.53
CA LEU A 25 -1.80 12.68 6.76
C LEU A 25 -2.07 12.66 5.24
N ARG A 26 -2.94 11.76 4.77
CA ARG A 26 -3.32 11.67 3.35
C ARG A 26 -4.10 12.90 2.88
N ASP A 27 -4.80 13.58 3.79
CA ASP A 27 -5.56 14.79 3.50
C ASP A 27 -4.66 16.06 3.44
N ILE A 28 -3.40 15.98 3.87
CA ILE A 28 -2.47 17.12 3.80
C ILE A 28 -2.05 17.34 2.33
N PRO A 29 -2.30 18.53 1.75
CA PRO A 29 -1.88 18.81 0.39
C PRO A 29 -0.36 18.67 0.22
N ARG A 30 0.06 18.08 -0.90
CA ARG A 30 1.48 17.89 -1.27
C ARG A 30 2.28 17.05 -0.26
N LEU A 31 1.61 16.21 0.52
CA LEU A 31 2.23 15.16 1.33
C LEU A 31 1.96 13.80 0.70
N ALA A 32 3.01 13.16 0.19
CA ALA A 32 2.93 11.77 -0.22
C ALA A 32 2.95 10.84 1.01
N VAL A 33 2.06 9.85 1.05
CA VAL A 33 1.94 8.91 2.18
C VAL A 33 2.00 7.48 1.66
N TYR A 34 3.14 6.84 1.90
CA TYR A 34 3.40 5.45 1.55
C TYR A 34 3.21 4.55 2.75
N ARG A 35 2.61 3.40 2.55
CA ARG A 35 2.46 2.32 3.53
C ARG A 35 2.72 0.99 2.82
N PRO A 36 3.99 0.66 2.54
CA PRO A 36 4.35 -0.54 1.80
C PRO A 36 4.02 -1.82 2.57
N GLY A 37 3.55 -2.84 1.86
CA GLY A 37 3.19 -4.14 2.40
C GLY A 37 4.28 -5.20 2.35
N ASP A 38 5.40 -4.96 1.66
CA ASP A 38 6.54 -5.88 1.66
C ASP A 38 7.90 -5.15 1.49
N PRO A 39 9.04 -5.86 1.66
CA PRO A 39 10.37 -5.27 1.49
C PRO A 39 10.69 -4.71 0.09
N ILE A 40 10.14 -5.29 -0.98
CA ILE A 40 10.36 -4.78 -2.34
C ILE A 40 9.58 -3.48 -2.50
N GLU A 41 8.33 -3.44 -2.05
CA GLU A 41 7.47 -2.25 -2.09
C GLU A 41 8.02 -1.12 -1.22
N THR A 42 8.68 -1.48 -0.12
CA THR A 42 9.44 -0.53 0.68
C THR A 42 10.56 0.11 -0.14
N THR A 43 11.30 -0.68 -0.91
CA THR A 43 12.39 -0.20 -1.78
C THR A 43 11.83 0.70 -2.89
N ASP A 44 10.77 0.25 -3.57
CA ASP A 44 10.04 1.00 -4.59
C ASP A 44 9.59 2.38 -4.05
N CYS A 45 9.00 2.42 -2.85
CA CYS A 45 8.55 3.68 -2.24
C CYS A 45 9.72 4.62 -1.93
N TRP A 46 10.85 4.11 -1.43
CA TRP A 46 12.04 4.92 -1.18
C TRP A 46 12.62 5.50 -2.46
N GLU A 47 12.79 4.70 -3.50
CA GLU A 47 13.22 5.16 -4.82
C GLU A 47 12.27 6.25 -5.33
N ALA A 48 10.96 6.03 -5.23
CA ALA A 48 9.95 6.98 -5.69
C ALA A 48 9.94 8.31 -4.90
N ILE A 49 10.40 8.31 -3.64
CA ILE A 49 10.60 9.51 -2.82
C ILE A 49 11.89 10.24 -3.23
N LEU A 50 12.97 9.50 -3.48
CA LEU A 50 14.28 10.06 -3.81
C LEU A 50 14.32 10.66 -5.22
N ASP A 51 13.64 10.01 -6.17
CA ASP A 51 13.58 10.43 -7.57
C ASP A 51 12.40 11.38 -7.86
N GLY A 52 11.47 11.50 -6.91
CA GLY A 52 10.31 12.38 -7.01
C GLY A 52 10.63 13.87 -6.89
N PRO A 53 9.64 14.75 -7.10
CA PRO A 53 9.79 16.17 -6.80
C PRO A 53 10.15 16.37 -5.32
N ARG A 54 10.82 17.49 -4.99
CA ARG A 54 11.19 17.85 -3.62
C ARG A 54 9.97 18.25 -2.77
N GLU A 55 9.09 17.29 -2.53
CA GLU A 55 7.89 17.40 -1.73
C GLU A 55 8.02 16.60 -0.44
N ALA A 56 7.15 16.89 0.53
CA ALA A 56 7.14 16.14 1.77
C ALA A 56 6.61 14.72 1.49
N ALA A 57 7.27 13.73 2.07
CA ALA A 57 6.85 12.34 2.00
C ALA A 57 6.96 11.65 3.35
N LEU A 58 5.99 10.78 3.63
CA LEU A 58 5.97 9.92 4.80
C LEU A 58 5.89 8.47 4.35
N ILE A 59 6.76 7.63 4.91
CA ILE A 59 6.68 6.17 4.81
C ILE A 59 6.29 5.60 6.17
N ALA A 60 5.18 4.87 6.20
CA ALA A 60 4.60 4.19 7.35
C ALA A 60 4.92 2.69 7.28
N GLN A 61 5.99 2.27 7.94
CA GLN A 61 6.60 0.96 7.71
C GLN A 61 6.30 -0.04 8.84
N SER A 62 6.05 -1.28 8.45
CA SER A 62 5.99 -2.48 9.32
C SER A 62 6.96 -3.54 8.82
N ARG A 63 7.41 -4.45 9.69
CA ARG A 63 8.21 -5.61 9.26
C ARG A 63 7.27 -6.69 8.72
N LEU A 64 7.37 -7.00 7.44
CA LEU A 64 6.46 -7.90 6.73
C LEU A 64 7.25 -8.86 5.82
N PRO A 65 6.75 -10.09 5.60
CA PRO A 65 7.37 -11.01 4.66
C PRO A 65 7.18 -10.55 3.21
N LEU A 66 7.94 -11.14 2.28
CA LEU A 66 7.80 -10.85 0.85
C LEU A 66 6.45 -11.33 0.32
N LEU A 67 5.73 -10.46 -0.40
CA LEU A 67 4.56 -10.82 -1.20
C LEU A 67 4.93 -10.96 -2.67
N ARG A 68 5.69 -10.00 -3.21
CA ARG A 68 6.22 -10.07 -4.56
C ARG A 68 7.37 -11.07 -4.62
N LYS A 69 7.20 -12.09 -5.46
CA LYS A 69 8.17 -13.18 -5.65
C LYS A 69 9.04 -13.00 -6.89
N ALA A 70 8.62 -12.16 -7.82
CA ALA A 70 9.34 -11.87 -9.04
C ALA A 70 9.81 -10.41 -9.03
N PRO A 71 11.03 -10.13 -9.49
CA PRO A 71 11.45 -8.77 -9.75
C PRO A 71 10.60 -8.15 -10.86
N SER A 72 10.44 -6.83 -10.81
CA SER A 72 9.85 -6.02 -11.86
C SER A 72 10.92 -5.04 -12.33
N GLU A 73 11.04 -4.81 -13.64
CA GLU A 73 11.89 -3.73 -14.16
C GLU A 73 11.30 -2.35 -13.88
N GLU A 74 9.97 -2.29 -13.67
CA GLU A 74 9.26 -1.07 -13.31
C GLU A 74 9.09 -0.96 -11.80
N ASN A 75 9.25 0.26 -11.26
CA ASN A 75 8.89 0.59 -9.89
C ASN A 75 7.36 0.67 -9.77
N LEU A 76 6.74 -0.41 -9.28
CA LEU A 76 5.30 -0.53 -9.17
C LEU A 76 4.74 0.31 -8.01
N GLY A 77 5.48 0.43 -6.91
CA GLY A 77 5.09 1.27 -5.77
C GLY A 77 4.95 2.76 -6.14
N ALA A 78 5.75 3.24 -7.10
CA ALA A 78 5.70 4.62 -7.59
C ALA A 78 4.38 4.96 -8.32
N LYS A 79 3.67 3.96 -8.86
CA LYS A 79 2.41 4.15 -9.61
C LYS A 79 1.24 4.59 -8.73
N GLY A 80 1.38 4.55 -7.41
CA GLY A 80 0.31 4.88 -6.47
C GLY A 80 -0.74 3.78 -6.33
N ALA A 81 -1.05 3.01 -7.36
CA ALA A 81 -1.77 1.74 -7.23
C ALA A 81 -1.41 0.79 -8.37
N TYR A 82 -1.27 -0.49 -8.07
CA TYR A 82 -0.99 -1.52 -9.07
C TYR A 82 -1.63 -2.85 -8.70
N VAL A 83 -1.85 -3.68 -9.71
CA VAL A 83 -2.37 -5.04 -9.53
C VAL A 83 -1.24 -5.90 -8.97
N LEU A 84 -1.35 -6.28 -7.70
CA LEU A 84 -0.40 -7.18 -7.05
C LEU A 84 -0.66 -8.63 -7.48
N LEU A 85 -1.94 -9.03 -7.51
CA LEU A 85 -2.38 -10.32 -8.02
C LEU A 85 -3.64 -10.12 -8.86
N GLU A 86 -3.61 -10.57 -10.12
CA GLU A 86 -4.76 -10.50 -11.03
C GLU A 86 -5.79 -11.60 -10.71
N ALA A 87 -7.04 -11.42 -11.13
CA ALA A 87 -8.04 -12.50 -11.09
C ALA A 87 -7.68 -13.63 -12.07
N GLU A 88 -7.93 -14.88 -11.67
CA GLU A 88 -7.76 -16.05 -12.55
C GLU A 88 -9.12 -16.48 -13.14
N GLY A 89 -9.12 -16.99 -14.37
CA GLY A 89 -10.33 -17.54 -15.01
C GLY A 89 -11.23 -16.52 -15.72
N GLY A 90 -10.70 -15.35 -16.07
CA GLY A 90 -11.37 -14.33 -16.88
C GLY A 90 -11.56 -13.01 -16.14
N GLU A 91 -12.60 -12.25 -16.52
CA GLU A 91 -12.84 -10.90 -15.97
C GLU A 91 -13.05 -10.89 -14.45
N ARG A 92 -12.57 -9.81 -13.81
CA ARG A 92 -12.71 -9.60 -12.36
C ARG A 92 -14.18 -9.52 -11.97
N LEU A 93 -14.59 -10.32 -10.99
CA LEU A 93 -15.86 -10.17 -10.29
C LEU A 93 -15.71 -9.32 -9.02
N LEU A 94 -14.49 -9.28 -8.46
CA LEU A 94 -14.16 -8.54 -7.25
C LEU A 94 -12.74 -7.98 -7.35
N THR A 95 -12.52 -6.82 -6.74
CA THR A 95 -11.18 -6.24 -6.57
C THR A 95 -11.01 -5.77 -5.13
N ILE A 96 -9.98 -6.28 -4.44
CA ILE A 96 -9.62 -5.90 -3.08
C ILE A 96 -8.50 -4.85 -3.17
N PHE A 97 -8.76 -3.65 -2.66
CA PHE A 97 -7.72 -2.64 -2.46
C PHE A 97 -7.19 -2.76 -1.05
N SER A 98 -5.88 -2.87 -0.89
CA SER A 98 -5.25 -2.97 0.43
C SER A 98 -3.89 -2.27 0.43
N THR A 99 -3.35 -2.04 1.63
CA THR A 99 -2.12 -1.30 1.88
C THR A 99 -1.39 -1.92 3.07
N GLY A 100 -0.07 -1.79 3.15
CA GLY A 100 0.71 -2.19 4.32
C GLY A 100 0.51 -3.66 4.72
N SER A 101 0.45 -3.90 6.04
CA SER A 101 0.28 -5.24 6.62
C SER A 101 -0.97 -5.97 6.13
N GLU A 102 -2.04 -5.24 5.80
CA GLU A 102 -3.29 -5.84 5.36
C GLU A 102 -3.23 -6.37 3.92
N LEU A 103 -2.13 -6.15 3.18
CA LEU A 103 -1.95 -6.79 1.87
C LEU A 103 -1.81 -8.30 1.99
N HIS A 104 -1.18 -8.81 3.05
CA HIS A 104 -1.09 -10.24 3.30
C HIS A 104 -2.48 -10.88 3.46
N LEU A 105 -3.34 -10.22 4.25
CA LEU A 105 -4.73 -10.66 4.43
C LEU A 105 -5.52 -10.60 3.11
N ALA A 106 -5.31 -9.55 2.30
CA ALA A 106 -5.95 -9.44 1.00
C ALA A 106 -5.53 -10.57 0.04
N VAL A 107 -4.24 -10.95 0.04
CA VAL A 107 -3.71 -12.06 -0.77
C VAL A 107 -4.30 -13.41 -0.32
N GLU A 108 -4.39 -13.64 0.99
CA GLU A 108 -5.01 -14.84 1.55
C GLU A 108 -6.51 -14.91 1.22
N ALA A 109 -7.23 -13.80 1.40
CA ALA A 109 -8.65 -13.69 1.08
C ALA A 109 -8.90 -13.95 -0.41
N ARG A 110 -8.08 -13.38 -1.31
CA ARG A 110 -8.15 -13.67 -2.75
C ARG A 110 -8.02 -15.17 -3.01
N ALA A 111 -7.09 -15.87 -2.36
CA ALA A 111 -6.88 -17.29 -2.58
C ALA A 111 -8.09 -18.14 -2.18
N VAL A 112 -8.81 -17.76 -1.12
CA VAL A 112 -10.08 -18.39 -0.72
C VAL A 112 -11.17 -18.10 -1.75
N LEU A 113 -11.39 -16.83 -2.08
CA LEU A 113 -12.43 -16.38 -3.00
C LEU A 113 -12.28 -16.96 -4.41
N GLN A 114 -11.05 -17.07 -4.91
CA GLN A 114 -10.76 -17.72 -6.19
C GLN A 114 -11.17 -19.20 -6.21
N LYS A 115 -10.97 -19.94 -5.10
CA LYS A 115 -11.39 -21.35 -4.99
C LYS A 115 -12.91 -21.50 -4.97
N GLU A 116 -13.61 -20.49 -4.48
CA GLU A 116 -15.08 -20.42 -4.45
C GLU A 116 -15.66 -19.92 -5.79
N GLY A 117 -14.83 -19.68 -6.80
CA GLY A 117 -15.25 -19.23 -8.13
C GLY A 117 -15.41 -17.71 -8.25
N VAL A 118 -15.06 -16.94 -7.21
CA VAL A 118 -15.06 -15.47 -7.24
C VAL A 118 -13.72 -15.00 -7.79
N ARG A 119 -13.70 -14.67 -9.09
CA ARG A 119 -12.53 -14.14 -9.81
C ARG A 119 -12.10 -12.80 -9.19
N THR A 120 -11.06 -12.81 -8.36
CA THR A 120 -10.72 -11.72 -7.44
C THR A 120 -9.31 -11.21 -7.71
N ALA A 121 -9.17 -9.91 -7.91
CA ALA A 121 -7.88 -9.23 -7.98
C ALA A 121 -7.52 -8.58 -6.63
N VAL A 122 -6.22 -8.42 -6.37
CA VAL A 122 -5.68 -7.62 -5.26
C VAL A 122 -4.88 -6.47 -5.85
N ILE A 123 -5.25 -5.26 -5.44
CA ILE A 123 -4.53 -4.03 -5.78
C ILE A 123 -3.79 -3.57 -4.52
N SER A 124 -2.47 -3.43 -4.64
CA SER A 124 -1.69 -2.66 -3.68
C SER A 124 -1.88 -1.18 -3.99
N LYS A 125 -2.18 -0.40 -2.95
CA LYS A 125 -2.45 1.02 -3.09
C LYS A 125 -1.60 1.87 -2.15
N GLU A 126 -0.76 2.70 -2.74
CA GLU A 126 -0.11 3.82 -2.09
C GLU A 126 -0.92 5.11 -2.24
N TRP A 127 -0.65 6.09 -1.39
CA TRP A 127 -1.26 7.42 -1.49
C TRP A 127 -0.25 8.43 -2.00
N ARG A 128 -0.48 8.88 -3.22
CA ARG A 128 0.14 10.07 -3.79
C ARG A 128 -0.97 11.09 -4.02
N PRO A 129 -0.79 12.37 -3.63
CA PRO A 129 -1.64 13.42 -4.15
C PRO A 129 -1.57 13.35 -5.67
N SER A 130 -2.72 13.33 -6.34
CA SER A 130 -2.75 13.66 -7.77
C SER A 130 -2.16 15.06 -7.95
N GLU A 131 -1.56 15.36 -9.10
CA GLU A 131 -1.29 16.75 -9.49
C GLU A 131 -2.62 17.50 -9.52
N VAL A 132 -3.01 18.07 -8.38
CA VAL A 132 -4.07 19.06 -8.32
C VAL A 132 -3.34 20.35 -8.63
N GLU A 133 -3.40 20.80 -9.89
CA GLU A 133 -3.18 22.20 -10.20
C GLU A 133 -4.16 22.98 -9.33
N LEU A 134 -3.65 23.59 -8.26
CA LEU A 134 -4.37 24.63 -7.55
C LEU A 134 -4.49 25.78 -8.54
N VAL A 135 -5.59 25.80 -9.29
CA VAL A 135 -5.97 26.96 -10.10
C VAL A 135 -6.03 28.15 -9.13
N PRO A 136 -5.24 29.22 -9.37
CA PRO A 136 -5.13 30.35 -8.44
C PRO A 136 -6.46 31.09 -8.22
#